data_AF-A0A2I1HAU7-F1
#
_entry.id   AF-A0A2I1HAU7-F1
#
_cell.length_a   1.000
_cell.length_b   1.000
_cell.length_c   1.000
_cell.angle_alpha   90.00
_cell.angle_beta   90.00
_cell.angle_gamma   90.00
#
_symmetry.space_group_name_H-M   'P 1'
#
loop_
_entity.id
_entity.type
_entity.pdbx_description
1 polymer ?
#
loop_
_entity_poly.entity_id
_entity_poly.type
_entity_poly.pdbx_seq_one_letter_code
_entity_poly.pdbx_strand_id
1 'polypeptide(L)'
;MVEFLKQLLLLISITIKHYLNGPPRPSWNLRVHIFWAKIASLFNYKTIEEMQRASFSFRPAPVQAGVVINEFKIDNKYRNEAKVHLDKILKPYEHVLDSEWKNLKDDGIISQWVQVPNDGWEKGGVKKTILYLHGGGYFFFTKETYNSITSSLAKIANARVLVINYRLAPQNQFPAALHDALAAYLYLLNPPKDAGFEPLNPKNIV
;
A
#
# COMPACT_ATOMS: atom_id res chain seq x y z
N MET A 1 -22.75 -14.12 -17.07
CA MET A 1 -23.50 -15.29 -16.57
C MET A 1 -22.59 -16.39 -16.03
N VAL A 2 -21.56 -16.83 -16.80
CA VAL A 2 -20.62 -17.89 -16.38
C VAL A 2 -19.78 -17.53 -15.14
N GLU A 3 -19.27 -16.30 -15.05
CA GLU A 3 -18.43 -15.87 -13.92
C GLU A 3 -19.20 -15.81 -12.59
N PHE A 4 -20.47 -15.40 -12.66
CA PHE A 4 -21.37 -15.38 -11.51
C PHE A 4 -21.63 -16.78 -10.97
N LEU A 5 -21.90 -17.76 -11.86
CA LEU A 5 -22.09 -19.16 -11.49
C LEU A 5 -20.84 -19.74 -10.83
N LYS A 6 -19.65 -19.44 -11.37
CA LYS A 6 -18.37 -19.87 -10.76
C LYS A 6 -18.18 -19.29 -9.36
N GLN A 7 -18.45 -18.00 -9.16
CA GLN A 7 -18.34 -17.39 -7.83
C GLN A 7 -19.34 -17.96 -6.83
N LEU A 8 -20.57 -18.23 -7.26
CA LEU A 8 -21.61 -18.82 -6.41
C LEU A 8 -21.22 -20.24 -5.97
N LEU A 9 -20.76 -21.08 -6.90
CA LEU A 9 -20.30 -22.43 -6.60
C LEU A 9 -19.09 -22.43 -5.65
N LEU A 10 -18.16 -21.50 -5.85
CA LEU A 10 -17.02 -21.32 -4.96
C LEU A 10 -17.47 -20.94 -3.53
N LEU A 11 -18.39 -19.99 -3.40
CA LEU A 11 -18.96 -19.57 -2.10
C LEU A 11 -19.65 -20.72 -1.36
N ILE A 12 -20.48 -21.49 -2.07
CA ILE A 12 -21.18 -22.65 -1.50
C ILE A 12 -20.15 -23.69 -1.05
N SER A 13 -19.18 -24.02 -1.90
CA SER A 13 -18.13 -24.99 -1.58
C SER A 13 -17.30 -24.58 -0.35
N ILE A 14 -16.88 -23.32 -0.26
CA ILE A 14 -16.11 -22.80 0.88
C ILE A 14 -16.95 -22.85 2.16
N THR A 15 -18.23 -22.47 2.08
CA THR A 15 -19.13 -22.47 3.24
C THR A 15 -19.32 -23.88 3.77
N ILE A 16 -19.60 -24.85 2.89
CA ILE A 16 -19.73 -26.26 3.26
C ILE A 16 -18.42 -26.76 3.90
N LYS A 17 -17.27 -26.52 3.25
CA LYS A 17 -15.96 -26.94 3.79
C LYS A 17 -15.66 -26.33 5.16
N HIS A 18 -16.02 -25.06 5.38
CA HIS A 18 -15.80 -24.38 6.66
C HIS A 18 -16.53 -25.05 7.81
N TYR A 19 -17.78 -25.47 7.60
CA TYR A 19 -18.57 -26.12 8.65
C TYR A 19 -18.30 -27.62 8.79
N LEU A 20 -17.95 -28.31 7.69
CA LEU A 20 -17.62 -29.74 7.74
C LEU A 20 -16.21 -30.02 8.26
N ASN A 21 -15.22 -29.27 7.81
CA ASN A 21 -13.80 -29.53 8.10
C ASN A 21 -13.23 -28.55 9.13
N GLY A 22 -13.98 -27.54 9.51
CA GLY A 22 -13.49 -26.40 10.27
C GLY A 22 -12.80 -25.35 9.39
N PRO A 23 -12.46 -24.18 9.97
CA PRO A 23 -11.70 -23.15 9.26
C PRO A 23 -10.24 -23.57 9.03
N PRO A 24 -9.57 -23.04 7.99
CA PRO A 24 -8.13 -23.27 7.76
C PRO A 24 -7.23 -22.81 8.92
N ARG A 25 -7.72 -21.86 9.73
CA ARG A 25 -7.07 -21.39 10.96
C ARG A 25 -8.15 -21.23 12.03
N PRO A 26 -7.88 -21.56 13.31
CA PRO A 26 -8.88 -21.44 14.38
C PRO A 26 -9.47 -20.04 14.54
N SER A 27 -8.70 -18.99 14.24
CA SER A 27 -9.14 -17.59 14.32
C SER A 27 -10.00 -17.11 13.14
N TRP A 28 -10.14 -17.90 12.08
CA TRP A 28 -10.87 -17.49 10.89
C TRP A 28 -12.34 -17.83 11.04
N ASN A 29 -13.18 -16.79 11.16
CA ASN A 29 -14.62 -16.94 10.94
C ASN A 29 -14.91 -17.15 9.45
N LEU A 30 -16.16 -17.50 9.12
CA LEU A 30 -16.58 -17.77 7.74
C LEU A 30 -16.28 -16.60 6.78
N ARG A 31 -16.43 -15.35 7.21
CA ARG A 31 -16.14 -14.18 6.36
C ARG A 31 -14.67 -14.12 5.97
N VAL A 32 -13.77 -14.35 6.93
CA VAL A 32 -12.32 -14.36 6.69
C VAL A 32 -11.95 -15.52 5.78
N HIS A 33 -12.53 -16.71 6.00
CA HIS A 33 -12.29 -17.86 5.13
C HIS A 33 -12.73 -17.60 3.68
N ILE A 34 -13.94 -17.08 3.48
CA ILE A 34 -14.45 -16.72 2.14
C ILE A 34 -13.57 -15.65 1.49
N PHE A 35 -13.19 -14.61 2.24
CA PHE A 35 -12.33 -13.54 1.74
C PHE A 35 -11.01 -14.10 1.21
N TRP A 36 -10.30 -14.89 2.00
CA TRP A 36 -9.01 -15.45 1.59
C TRP A 36 -9.13 -16.49 0.49
N ALA A 37 -10.19 -17.30 0.46
CA ALA A 37 -10.41 -18.24 -0.63
C ALA A 37 -10.74 -17.53 -1.95
N LYS A 38 -11.47 -16.41 -1.92
CA LYS A 38 -11.64 -15.54 -3.10
C LYS A 38 -10.32 -14.94 -3.53
N ILE A 39 -9.54 -14.40 -2.60
CA ILE A 39 -8.20 -13.86 -2.88
C ILE A 39 -7.33 -14.96 -3.52
N ALA A 40 -7.23 -16.15 -2.92
CA ALA A 40 -6.51 -17.31 -3.44
C ALA A 40 -6.95 -17.70 -4.87
N SER A 41 -8.26 -17.66 -5.15
CA SER A 41 -8.78 -17.98 -6.49
C SER A 41 -8.32 -17.00 -7.58
N LEU A 42 -7.96 -15.76 -7.23
CA LEU A 42 -7.43 -14.79 -8.18
C LEU A 42 -6.01 -15.12 -8.65
N PHE A 43 -5.26 -15.91 -7.87
CA PHE A 43 -3.92 -16.36 -8.21
C PHE A 43 -3.91 -17.59 -9.13
N ASN A 44 -5.07 -18.26 -9.30
CA ASN A 44 -5.16 -19.42 -10.18
C ASN A 44 -5.19 -18.96 -11.65
N TYR A 45 -4.14 -19.31 -12.39
CA TYR A 45 -4.00 -19.19 -13.85
C TYR A 45 -3.90 -17.75 -14.40
N LYS A 46 -3.07 -16.90 -13.77
CA LYS A 46 -2.75 -15.55 -14.28
C LYS A 46 -1.26 -15.25 -14.21
N THR A 47 -0.74 -14.46 -15.14
CA THR A 47 0.61 -13.88 -15.00
C THR A 47 0.60 -12.76 -13.94
N ILE A 48 1.78 -12.39 -13.43
CA ILE A 48 1.90 -11.30 -12.45
C ILE A 48 1.36 -9.98 -13.03
N GLU A 49 1.61 -9.72 -14.31
CA GLU A 49 1.16 -8.52 -15.02
C GLU A 49 -0.37 -8.48 -15.12
N GLU A 50 -1.02 -9.63 -15.37
CA GLU A 50 -2.48 -9.73 -15.39
C GLU A 50 -3.08 -9.50 -14.01
N MET A 51 -2.42 -10.00 -12.97
CA MET A 51 -2.80 -9.75 -11.59
C MET A 51 -2.65 -8.27 -11.23
N GLN A 52 -1.54 -7.64 -11.57
CA GLN A 52 -1.33 -6.21 -11.35
C GLN A 52 -2.39 -5.38 -12.07
N ARG A 53 -2.68 -5.67 -13.34
CA ARG A 53 -3.79 -5.02 -14.08
C ARG A 53 -5.14 -5.19 -13.40
N ALA A 54 -5.42 -6.39 -12.88
CA ALA A 54 -6.63 -6.64 -12.10
C ALA A 54 -6.64 -5.85 -10.78
N SER A 55 -5.48 -5.59 -10.17
CA SER A 55 -5.37 -4.78 -8.94
C SER A 55 -5.83 -3.35 -9.16
N PHE A 56 -5.42 -2.74 -10.28
CA PHE A 56 -5.88 -1.41 -10.68
C PHE A 56 -7.37 -1.38 -11.10
N SER A 57 -7.93 -2.54 -11.42
CA SER A 57 -9.34 -2.70 -11.77
C SER A 57 -10.23 -3.00 -10.57
N PHE A 58 -9.66 -3.26 -9.38
CA PHE A 58 -10.47 -3.38 -8.17
C PHE A 58 -11.10 -2.03 -7.85
N ARG A 59 -12.38 -2.09 -7.45
CA ARG A 59 -13.00 -0.90 -6.84
C ARG A 59 -12.15 -0.51 -5.62
N PRO A 60 -11.85 0.80 -5.45
CA PRO A 60 -11.18 1.27 -4.24
C PRO A 60 -11.86 0.71 -3.00
N ALA A 61 -11.07 0.29 -2.01
CA ALA A 61 -11.64 -0.22 -0.78
C ALA A 61 -12.50 0.87 -0.11
N PRO A 62 -13.62 0.50 0.52
CA PRO A 62 -14.51 1.48 1.15
C PRO A 62 -13.77 2.37 2.14
N VAL A 63 -14.01 3.69 2.05
CA VAL A 63 -13.42 4.70 2.93
C VAL A 63 -14.35 4.95 4.10
N GLN A 64 -13.80 5.06 5.32
CA GLN A 64 -14.58 5.40 6.50
C GLN A 64 -15.28 6.76 6.35
N ALA A 65 -16.53 6.87 6.80
CA ALA A 65 -17.33 8.10 6.67
C ALA A 65 -16.60 9.31 7.28
N GLY A 66 -16.56 10.44 6.55
CA GLY A 66 -15.88 11.66 7.00
C GLY A 66 -14.35 11.65 6.82
N VAL A 67 -13.75 10.61 6.25
CA VAL A 67 -12.34 10.64 5.83
C VAL A 67 -12.23 11.21 4.43
N VAL A 68 -11.25 12.08 4.23
CA VAL A 68 -10.89 12.69 2.95
C VAL A 68 -9.59 12.06 2.44
N ILE A 69 -9.54 11.80 1.13
CA ILE A 69 -8.36 11.31 0.43
C ILE A 69 -7.94 12.32 -0.62
N ASN A 70 -6.69 12.75 -0.57
CA ASN A 70 -6.09 13.68 -1.52
C ASN A 70 -4.89 13.02 -2.19
N GLU A 71 -5.00 12.75 -3.49
CA GLU A 71 -3.91 12.19 -4.29
C GLU A 71 -2.95 13.27 -4.78
N PHE A 72 -1.67 12.94 -4.82
CA PHE A 72 -0.60 13.78 -5.35
C PHE A 72 0.58 12.91 -5.78
N LYS A 73 1.64 13.54 -6.30
CA LYS A 73 2.85 12.85 -6.72
C LYS A 73 4.06 13.39 -5.96
N ILE A 74 4.85 12.49 -5.38
CA ILE A 74 6.14 12.82 -4.77
C ILE A 74 7.20 12.82 -5.88
N ASP A 75 7.93 13.93 -6.00
CA ASP A 75 8.92 14.13 -7.07
C ASP A 75 10.13 13.17 -6.96
N ASN A 76 10.69 12.79 -8.11
CA ASN A 76 11.87 11.92 -8.20
C ASN A 76 13.13 12.47 -7.52
N LYS A 77 13.20 13.76 -7.19
CA LYS A 77 14.27 14.33 -6.36
C LYS A 77 14.46 13.54 -5.07
N TYR A 78 13.38 13.07 -4.44
CA TYR A 78 13.45 12.30 -3.20
C TYR A 78 13.97 10.88 -3.43
N ARG A 79 13.72 10.29 -4.61
CA ARG A 79 14.38 9.05 -5.02
C ARG A 79 15.88 9.29 -5.21
N ASN A 80 16.28 10.39 -5.83
CA ASN A 80 17.71 10.70 -5.99
C ASN A 80 18.40 10.89 -4.63
N GLU A 81 17.76 11.56 -3.68
CA GLU A 81 18.26 11.69 -2.29
C GLU A 81 18.35 10.32 -1.59
N ALA A 82 17.28 9.53 -1.66
CA ALA A 82 17.24 8.19 -1.06
C ALA A 82 18.32 7.26 -1.63
N LYS A 83 18.63 7.37 -2.92
CA LYS A 83 19.66 6.57 -3.60
C LYS A 83 21.04 6.75 -2.96
N VAL A 84 21.41 7.98 -2.55
CA VAL A 84 22.70 8.28 -1.91
C VAL A 84 22.86 7.51 -0.60
N HIS A 85 21.78 7.29 0.14
CA HIS A 85 21.79 6.49 1.36
C HIS A 85 21.80 4.99 1.06
N LEU A 86 20.97 4.54 0.12
CA LEU A 86 20.87 3.13 -0.24
C LEU A 86 22.13 2.59 -0.90
N ASP A 87 22.80 3.35 -1.76
CA ASP A 87 24.04 2.92 -2.40
C ASP A 87 25.12 2.56 -1.35
N LYS A 88 25.13 3.23 -0.18
CA LYS A 88 26.04 2.89 0.93
C LYS A 88 25.67 1.57 1.60
N ILE A 89 24.37 1.37 1.87
CA ILE A 89 23.84 0.20 2.59
C ILE A 89 23.91 -1.05 1.71
N LEU A 90 23.61 -0.91 0.42
CA LEU A 90 23.48 -2.00 -0.52
C LEU A 90 24.79 -2.39 -1.20
N LYS A 91 25.86 -1.61 -1.02
CA LYS A 91 27.19 -1.87 -1.59
C LYS A 91 27.67 -3.33 -1.42
N PRO A 92 27.52 -3.98 -0.25
CA PRO A 92 27.94 -5.38 -0.09
C PRO A 92 27.14 -6.38 -0.96
N TYR A 93 25.93 -6.00 -1.37
CA TYR A 93 24.99 -6.84 -2.12
C TYR A 93 24.95 -6.52 -3.60
N GLU A 94 25.74 -5.56 -4.09
CA GLU A 94 25.65 -5.07 -5.48
C GLU A 94 25.77 -6.19 -6.52
N HIS A 95 26.54 -7.25 -6.23
CA HIS A 95 26.70 -8.42 -7.09
C HIS A 95 25.43 -9.28 -7.30
N VAL A 96 24.41 -9.13 -6.46
CA VAL A 96 23.11 -9.83 -6.60
C VAL A 96 21.95 -8.88 -6.94
N LEU A 97 22.22 -7.59 -7.11
CA LEU A 97 21.19 -6.60 -7.43
C LEU A 97 21.21 -6.28 -8.91
N ASP A 98 20.04 -6.30 -9.52
CA ASP A 98 19.86 -5.70 -10.83
C ASP A 98 20.10 -4.18 -10.74
N SER A 99 20.62 -3.55 -11.80
CA SER A 99 20.78 -2.10 -11.87
C SER A 99 19.50 -1.36 -12.32
N GLU A 100 18.52 -2.07 -12.87
CA GLU A 100 17.31 -1.50 -13.48
C GLU A 100 16.47 -0.66 -12.51
N TRP A 101 16.49 -0.95 -11.20
CA TRP A 101 15.75 -0.13 -10.22
C TRP A 101 16.25 1.32 -10.14
N LYS A 102 17.49 1.59 -10.58
CA LYS A 102 18.08 2.93 -10.68
C LYS A 102 17.53 3.71 -11.88
N ASN A 103 16.92 3.03 -12.86
CA ASN A 103 16.33 3.63 -14.04
C ASN A 103 14.88 4.03 -13.76
N LEU A 104 14.66 5.31 -13.46
CA LEU A 104 13.33 5.86 -13.15
C LEU A 104 12.55 6.07 -14.45
N LYS A 105 11.57 5.19 -14.71
CA LYS A 105 10.69 5.22 -15.90
C LYS A 105 9.44 6.10 -15.69
N ASP A 106 9.14 6.42 -14.44
CA ASP A 106 8.03 7.26 -13.99
C ASP A 106 8.55 8.65 -13.55
N ASP A 107 7.66 9.62 -13.49
CA ASP A 107 7.95 11.02 -13.11
C ASP A 107 7.80 11.30 -11.59
N GLY A 108 7.53 10.26 -10.79
CA GLY A 108 7.43 10.35 -9.34
C GLY A 108 6.63 9.21 -8.71
N ILE A 109 6.38 9.30 -7.40
CA ILE A 109 5.65 8.28 -6.63
C ILE A 109 4.22 8.76 -6.42
N ILE A 110 3.26 8.06 -7.05
CA ILE A 110 1.83 8.32 -6.82
C ILE A 110 1.51 8.03 -5.36
N SER A 111 0.97 9.02 -4.67
CA SER A 111 0.78 9.00 -3.22
C SER A 111 -0.55 9.62 -2.86
N GLN A 112 -1.09 9.29 -1.69
CA GLN A 112 -2.30 9.92 -1.19
C GLN A 112 -2.20 10.22 0.29
N TRP A 113 -2.73 11.37 0.67
CA TRP A 113 -3.04 11.70 2.06
C TRP A 113 -4.41 11.17 2.40
N VAL A 114 -4.52 10.47 3.54
CA VAL A 114 -5.77 10.01 4.13
C VAL A 114 -5.90 10.66 5.50
N GLN A 115 -6.96 11.46 5.69
CA GLN A 115 -7.13 12.28 6.89
C GLN A 115 -8.60 12.50 7.24
N VAL A 116 -8.89 12.79 8.50
CA VAL A 116 -10.20 13.24 8.95
C VAL A 116 -10.12 14.77 9.12
N PRO A 117 -10.89 15.57 8.37
CA PRO A 117 -10.84 17.02 8.50
C PRO A 117 -11.45 17.46 9.84
N ASN A 118 -10.92 18.56 10.41
CA ASN A 118 -11.37 19.16 11.67
C ASN A 118 -11.33 18.23 12.89
N ASP A 119 -10.52 17.17 12.84
CA ASP A 119 -10.41 16.16 13.89
C ASP A 119 -9.41 16.57 15.00
N GLY A 120 -9.13 15.63 15.91
CA GLY A 120 -8.16 15.84 16.98
C GLY A 120 -6.74 15.97 16.48
N TRP A 121 -6.41 15.52 15.26
CA TRP A 121 -5.10 15.70 14.67
C TRP A 121 -4.90 17.16 14.28
N GLU A 122 -5.89 17.79 13.62
CA GLU A 122 -5.84 19.21 13.24
C GLU A 122 -5.84 20.16 14.46
N LYS A 123 -6.52 19.78 15.54
CA LYS A 123 -6.58 20.58 16.78
C LYS A 123 -5.46 20.28 17.78
N GLY A 124 -4.78 19.15 17.64
CA GLY A 124 -3.76 18.68 18.56
C GLY A 124 -2.42 19.42 18.41
N GLY A 125 -1.70 19.56 19.52
CA GLY A 125 -0.34 20.14 19.54
C GLY A 125 0.73 19.23 18.94
N VAL A 126 0.49 17.91 18.88
CA VAL A 126 1.39 16.94 18.24
C VAL A 126 0.72 16.34 17.01
N LYS A 127 1.31 16.59 15.84
CA LYS A 127 0.83 16.10 14.53
C LYS A 127 1.47 14.75 14.23
N LYS A 128 0.80 13.65 14.59
CA LYS A 128 1.25 12.29 14.26
C LYS A 128 0.99 11.96 12.79
N THR A 129 1.96 11.39 12.11
CA THR A 129 1.83 10.96 10.71
C THR A 129 2.22 9.50 10.58
N ILE A 130 1.45 8.74 9.82
CA ILE A 130 1.75 7.35 9.51
C ILE A 130 2.21 7.27 8.06
N LEU A 131 3.40 6.73 7.80
CA LEU A 131 3.84 6.36 6.47
C LEU A 131 3.44 4.90 6.21
N TYR A 132 2.36 4.71 5.45
CA TYR A 132 1.80 3.40 5.17
C TYR A 132 2.33 2.82 3.86
N LEU A 133 2.97 1.67 3.95
CA LEU A 133 3.39 0.86 2.81
C LEU A 133 2.40 -0.29 2.65
N HIS A 134 1.67 -0.31 1.53
CA HIS A 134 0.69 -1.36 1.29
C HIS A 134 1.35 -2.75 1.20
N GLY A 135 0.61 -3.80 1.55
CA GLY A 135 1.06 -5.19 1.37
C GLY A 135 0.86 -5.67 -0.06
N GLY A 136 0.87 -7.00 -0.25
CA GLY A 136 0.77 -7.63 -1.58
C GLY A 136 2.09 -8.24 -2.08
N GLY A 137 3.01 -8.55 -1.17
CA GLY A 137 4.24 -9.30 -1.48
C GLY A 137 5.19 -8.59 -2.44
N TYR A 138 5.13 -7.25 -2.51
CA TYR A 138 5.91 -6.40 -3.43
C TYR A 138 5.59 -6.57 -4.93
N PHE A 139 4.57 -7.34 -5.29
CA PHE A 139 4.18 -7.51 -6.70
C PHE A 139 2.69 -7.23 -6.96
N PHE A 140 1.88 -7.06 -5.91
CA PHE A 140 0.42 -6.99 -6.00
C PHE A 140 -0.16 -5.84 -5.14
N PHE A 141 -1.39 -5.44 -5.43
CA PHE A 141 -2.14 -4.35 -4.79
C PHE A 141 -1.59 -2.94 -4.99
N THR A 142 -2.38 -1.97 -4.51
CA THR A 142 -2.18 -0.53 -4.60
C THR A 142 -2.66 0.16 -3.33
N LYS A 143 -2.41 1.46 -3.20
CA LYS A 143 -2.90 2.34 -2.12
C LYS A 143 -4.42 2.29 -1.97
N GLU A 144 -5.18 2.22 -3.07
CA GLU A 144 -6.64 2.15 -3.07
C GLU A 144 -7.17 0.85 -2.47
N THR A 145 -6.44 -0.25 -2.65
CA THR A 145 -6.79 -1.54 -2.04
C THR A 145 -6.77 -1.46 -0.51
N TYR A 146 -5.97 -0.53 0.04
CA TYR A 146 -5.78 -0.32 1.47
C TYR A 146 -6.59 0.84 2.05
N ASN A 147 -7.44 1.52 1.26
CA ASN A 147 -8.26 2.65 1.71
C ASN A 147 -9.10 2.37 2.97
N SER A 148 -9.65 1.16 3.10
CA SER A 148 -10.43 0.79 4.29
C SER A 148 -9.57 0.71 5.56
N ILE A 149 -8.35 0.19 5.43
CA ILE A 149 -7.39 0.09 6.55
C ILE A 149 -6.85 1.47 6.89
N THR A 150 -6.40 2.24 5.90
CA THR A 150 -5.75 3.53 6.10
C THR A 150 -6.73 4.59 6.60
N SER A 151 -7.98 4.57 6.14
CA SER A 151 -9.03 5.45 6.68
C SER A 151 -9.42 5.09 8.12
N SER A 152 -9.40 3.80 8.48
CA SER A 152 -9.62 3.37 9.87
C SER A 152 -8.43 3.76 10.76
N LEU A 153 -7.20 3.61 10.27
CA LEU A 153 -5.99 4.04 10.97
C LEU A 153 -5.99 5.55 11.23
N ALA A 154 -6.36 6.37 10.25
CA ALA A 154 -6.43 7.82 10.41
C ALA A 154 -7.33 8.22 11.58
N LYS A 155 -8.51 7.59 11.69
CA LYS A 155 -9.46 7.80 12.80
C LYS A 155 -8.95 7.29 14.14
N ILE A 156 -8.56 6.00 14.19
CA ILE A 156 -8.25 5.33 15.45
C ILE A 156 -6.98 5.89 16.07
N ALA A 157 -5.97 6.18 15.25
CA ALA A 157 -4.70 6.72 15.72
C ALA A 157 -4.73 8.26 15.90
N ASN A 158 -5.82 8.93 15.49
CA ASN A 158 -5.91 10.39 15.41
C ASN A 158 -4.67 10.97 14.71
N ALA A 159 -4.41 10.45 13.50
CA ALA A 159 -3.19 10.66 12.73
C ALA A 159 -3.49 10.89 11.26
N ARG A 160 -2.61 11.61 10.58
CA ARG A 160 -2.62 11.72 9.12
C ARG A 160 -1.89 10.53 8.52
N VAL A 161 -2.42 9.89 7.48
CA VAL A 161 -1.75 8.73 6.84
C VAL A 161 -1.29 9.10 5.43
N LEU A 162 0.00 8.98 5.16
CA LEU A 162 0.56 9.01 3.81
C LEU A 162 0.64 7.58 3.29
N VAL A 163 -0.01 7.29 2.17
CA VAL A 163 0.08 5.98 1.50
C VAL A 163 0.71 6.17 0.14
N ILE A 164 1.72 5.37 -0.19
CA ILE A 164 2.40 5.44 -1.49
C ILE A 164 2.14 4.19 -2.34
N ASN A 165 2.03 4.36 -3.65
CA ASN A 165 2.17 3.28 -4.63
C ASN A 165 3.66 3.11 -4.95
N TYR A 166 4.36 2.34 -4.13
CA TYR A 166 5.74 2.00 -4.42
C TYR A 166 5.82 1.07 -5.64
N ARG A 167 6.96 1.12 -6.34
CA ARG A 167 7.22 0.29 -7.53
C ARG A 167 7.20 -1.21 -7.22
N LEU A 168 6.52 -1.98 -8.06
CA LEU A 168 6.29 -3.41 -7.89
C LEU A 168 7.20 -4.26 -8.79
N ALA A 169 7.53 -5.45 -8.29
CA ALA A 169 8.16 -6.52 -9.06
C ALA A 169 7.12 -7.20 -9.98
N PRO A 170 7.54 -7.83 -11.10
CA PRO A 170 8.92 -8.01 -11.56
C PRO A 170 9.51 -6.80 -12.29
N GLN A 171 8.69 -5.81 -12.69
CA GLN A 171 9.14 -4.67 -13.51
C GLN A 171 10.14 -3.79 -12.76
N ASN A 172 10.04 -3.77 -11.43
CA ASN A 172 10.95 -3.08 -10.54
C ASN A 172 11.32 -4.00 -9.38
N GLN A 173 12.40 -4.75 -9.55
CA GLN A 173 12.86 -5.70 -8.54
C GLN A 173 13.40 -4.99 -7.29
N PHE A 174 13.65 -5.76 -6.23
CA PHE A 174 14.37 -5.25 -5.06
C PHE A 174 15.68 -4.58 -5.51
N PRO A 175 16.00 -3.37 -5.02
CA PRO A 175 15.43 -2.62 -3.90
C PRO A 175 14.39 -1.52 -4.26
N ALA A 176 13.74 -1.55 -5.43
CA ALA A 176 12.90 -0.42 -5.89
C ALA A 176 11.80 0.02 -4.90
N ALA A 177 11.09 -0.92 -4.26
CA ALA A 177 10.08 -0.61 -3.26
C ALA A 177 10.69 0.06 -2.00
N LEU A 178 11.87 -0.39 -1.56
CA LEU A 178 12.60 0.19 -0.43
C LEU A 178 13.09 1.60 -0.78
N HIS A 179 13.54 1.80 -2.02
CA HIS A 179 13.92 3.09 -2.56
C HIS A 179 12.78 4.10 -2.52
N ASP A 180 11.58 3.69 -2.92
CA ASP A 180 10.38 4.53 -2.88
C ASP A 180 9.92 4.82 -1.45
N ALA A 181 10.01 3.84 -0.55
CA ALA A 181 9.69 4.02 0.86
C ALA A 181 10.61 5.05 1.53
N LEU A 182 11.92 4.97 1.29
CA LEU A 182 12.87 5.94 1.82
C LEU A 182 12.66 7.34 1.20
N ALA A 183 12.37 7.41 -0.10
CA ALA A 183 12.03 8.67 -0.75
C ALA A 183 10.79 9.33 -0.12
N ALA A 184 9.73 8.56 0.14
CA ALA A 184 8.54 9.07 0.80
C ALA A 184 8.82 9.53 2.24
N TYR A 185 9.70 8.84 2.96
CA TYR A 185 10.14 9.27 4.29
C TYR A 185 10.90 10.60 4.23
N LEU A 186 11.85 10.76 3.30
CA LEU A 186 12.59 12.02 3.11
C LEU A 186 11.66 13.17 2.71
N TYR A 187 10.63 12.90 1.90
CA TYR A 187 9.58 13.87 1.59
C TYR A 187 8.85 14.40 2.84
N LEU A 188 8.58 13.53 3.81
CA LEU A 188 7.96 13.95 5.08
C LEU A 188 8.89 14.83 5.93
N LEU A 189 10.19 14.56 5.88
CA LEU A 189 11.19 15.32 6.64
C LEU A 189 11.55 16.65 6.01
N ASN A 190 11.47 16.75 4.68
CA ASN A 190 11.86 17.95 3.94
C ASN A 190 10.91 18.19 2.74
N PRO A 191 9.63 18.51 2.98
CA PRO A 191 8.66 18.75 1.93
C PRO A 191 8.98 20.01 1.10
N PRO A 192 8.53 20.10 -0.16
CA PRO A 192 8.57 21.37 -0.87
C PRO A 192 7.65 22.40 -0.19
N LYS A 193 7.91 23.69 -0.43
CA LYS A 193 7.19 24.81 0.24
C LYS A 193 5.68 24.80 0.01
N ASP A 194 5.24 24.23 -1.10
CA ASP A 194 3.85 24.14 -1.56
C ASP A 194 3.18 22.80 -1.18
N ALA A 195 3.83 21.94 -0.39
CA ALA A 195 3.28 20.63 0.00
C ALA A 195 2.04 20.69 0.89
N GLY A 196 1.76 21.86 1.48
CA GLY A 196 0.64 22.05 2.42
C GLY A 196 0.87 21.47 3.82
N PHE A 197 2.13 21.20 4.20
CA PHE A 197 2.53 20.88 5.57
C PHE A 197 4.00 21.25 5.80
N GLU A 198 4.35 21.55 7.05
CA GLU A 198 5.72 21.83 7.48
C GLU A 198 6.56 20.56 7.62
N PRO A 199 7.91 20.63 7.55
CA PRO A 199 8.81 19.53 7.89
C PRO A 199 8.40 18.80 9.16
N LEU A 200 8.23 17.47 9.07
CA LEU A 200 7.79 16.67 10.20
C LEU A 200 8.95 16.26 11.10
N ASN A 201 8.73 16.31 12.41
CA ASN A 201 9.66 15.74 13.38
C ASN A 201 9.65 14.20 13.24
N PRO A 202 10.82 13.53 13.03
CA PRO A 202 10.90 12.08 12.93
C PRO A 202 10.20 11.32 14.07
N LYS A 203 10.18 11.87 15.29
CA LYS A 203 9.52 11.26 16.46
C LYS A 203 8.00 11.16 16.33
N ASN A 204 7.41 11.91 15.40
CA ASN A 204 5.97 11.94 15.16
C ASN A 204 5.58 11.13 13.91
N ILE A 205 6.54 10.53 13.21
CA ILE A 205 6.29 9.66 12.06
C ILE A 205 6.32 8.21 12.53
N VAL A 206 5.31 7.44 12.16
CA VAL A 206 5.17 6.00 12.44
C VAL A 206 5.15 5.22 11.14
#